data_AF-M0HPZ2-F1
#
_entry.id   AF-M0HPZ2-F1
#
_cell.length_a   1.000
_cell.length_b   1.000
_cell.length_c   1.000
_cell.angle_alpha   90.00
_cell.angle_beta   90.00
_cell.angle_gamma   90.00
#
_symmetry.space_group_name_H-M   'P 1'
#
loop_
_entity.id
_entity.type
_entity.pdbx_description
1 polymer ?
#
loop_
_entity_poly.entity_id
_entity_poly.type
_entity_poly.pdbx_seq_one_letter_code
_entity_poly.pdbx_strand_id
1 'polypeptide(L)'
;MSSVDKQLENLKAEITNELPRDISVSDVKYEGPELVVYTRDPKRFAKNGDLIRKLASKLRKRITVRPDPDVLSDPREAEPKILNVIPEEAGVTDLDFHADTGEVVIEAEKPGMVIGRHGSTLREITQQVGWTPEVVRTPPIESSTVSNVRNFLKQEREDRRRILERTGRQIHREQLSDDEWVRITTLGCCREVGRASFIVSTPETRILVDCGDKPGSCLLYTSL
;
A
#
# COMPACT_ATOMS: atom_id res chain seq x y z
N MET A 1 -11.82 20.62 -12.28
CA MET A 1 -11.17 19.30 -12.20
C MET A 1 -9.68 19.52 -12.31
N SER A 2 -8.90 18.98 -11.38
CA SER A 2 -7.44 19.06 -11.43
C SER A 2 -6.90 18.25 -12.63
N SER A 3 -5.66 18.52 -13.08
CA SER A 3 -5.01 17.70 -14.12
C SER A 3 -5.01 16.22 -13.74
N VAL A 4 -4.78 15.92 -12.46
CA VAL A 4 -4.77 14.55 -11.92
C VAL A 4 -6.14 13.88 -11.98
N ASP A 5 -7.24 14.60 -11.74
CA ASP A 5 -8.59 14.01 -11.84
C ASP A 5 -8.87 13.57 -13.28
N LYS A 6 -8.48 14.38 -14.27
CA LYS A 6 -8.60 13.99 -15.70
C LYS A 6 -7.73 12.79 -16.05
N GLN A 7 -6.52 12.70 -15.50
CA GLN A 7 -5.65 11.54 -15.67
C GLN A 7 -6.28 10.27 -15.08
N LEU A 8 -6.90 10.37 -13.91
CA LEU A 8 -7.59 9.23 -13.28
C LEU A 8 -8.81 8.79 -14.11
N GLU A 9 -9.58 9.72 -14.68
CA GLU A 9 -10.68 9.38 -15.58
C GLU A 9 -10.20 8.69 -16.86
N ASN A 10 -9.12 9.20 -17.46
CA ASN A 10 -8.51 8.57 -18.63
C ASN A 10 -7.98 7.17 -18.31
N LEU A 11 -7.30 7.00 -17.17
CA LEU A 11 -6.83 5.69 -16.70
C LEU A 11 -7.99 4.74 -16.43
N LYS A 12 -9.08 5.22 -15.83
CA LYS A 12 -10.28 4.41 -15.61
C LYS A 12 -10.87 3.93 -16.94
N ALA A 13 -10.96 4.80 -17.94
CA ALA A 13 -11.43 4.42 -19.27
C ALA A 13 -10.48 3.41 -19.95
N GLU A 14 -9.17 3.63 -19.88
CA GLU A 14 -8.17 2.72 -20.44
C GLU A 14 -8.23 1.34 -19.78
N ILE A 15 -8.28 1.29 -18.45
CA ILE A 15 -8.43 0.04 -17.70
C ILE A 15 -9.73 -0.67 -18.09
N THR A 16 -10.85 0.05 -18.16
CA THR A 16 -12.15 -0.53 -18.50
C THR A 16 -12.16 -1.13 -19.91
N ASN A 17 -11.47 -0.53 -20.87
CA ASN A 17 -11.35 -1.04 -22.24
C ASN A 17 -10.49 -2.31 -22.35
N GLU A 18 -9.51 -2.47 -21.47
CA GLU A 18 -8.65 -3.66 -21.41
C GLU A 18 -9.30 -4.82 -20.65
N LEU A 19 -10.30 -4.52 -19.83
CA LEU A 19 -10.99 -5.52 -19.03
C LEU A 19 -12.06 -6.26 -19.84
N PRO A 20 -12.23 -7.57 -19.60
CA PRO A 20 -13.39 -8.31 -20.07
C PRO A 20 -14.71 -7.66 -19.63
N ARG A 21 -15.77 -7.79 -20.46
CA ARG A 21 -17.09 -7.17 -20.23
C ARG A 21 -17.78 -7.61 -18.93
N ASP A 22 -17.35 -8.73 -18.35
CA ASP A 22 -17.88 -9.29 -17.11
C ASP A 22 -17.17 -8.76 -15.85
N ILE A 23 -16.24 -7.82 -15.97
CA ILE A 23 -15.53 -7.20 -14.86
C ILE A 23 -15.82 -5.71 -14.83
N SER A 24 -16.39 -5.22 -13.73
CA SER A 24 -16.68 -3.81 -13.54
C SER A 24 -15.64 -3.11 -12.66
N VAL A 25 -15.29 -1.87 -13.02
CA VAL A 25 -14.44 -0.98 -12.22
C VAL A 25 -15.31 0.13 -11.63
N SER A 26 -15.40 0.20 -10.31
CA SER A 26 -16.18 1.24 -9.64
C SER A 26 -15.39 2.55 -9.55
N ASP A 27 -14.13 2.48 -9.14
CA ASP A 27 -13.28 3.66 -8.98
C ASP A 27 -11.79 3.37 -9.21
N VAL A 28 -11.02 4.42 -9.50
CA VAL A 28 -9.56 4.35 -9.65
C VAL A 28 -8.93 5.52 -8.91
N LYS A 29 -8.02 5.21 -7.98
CA LYS A 29 -7.37 6.21 -7.12
C LYS A 29 -5.86 6.00 -7.08
N TYR A 30 -5.14 7.09 -6.84
CA TYR A 30 -3.74 7.00 -6.42
C TYR A 30 -3.68 6.96 -4.90
N GLU A 31 -3.05 5.94 -4.34
CA GLU A 31 -2.79 5.85 -2.90
C GLU A 31 -1.30 5.65 -2.67
N GLY A 32 -0.61 6.72 -2.26
CA GLY A 32 0.84 6.75 -2.19
C GLY A 32 1.46 6.43 -3.55
N PRO A 33 2.41 5.49 -3.65
CA PRO A 33 3.05 5.13 -4.92
C PRO A 33 2.18 4.22 -5.82
N GLU A 34 1.06 3.70 -5.32
CA GLU A 34 0.26 2.68 -6.01
C GLU A 34 -0.96 3.27 -6.74
N LEU A 35 -1.36 2.60 -7.82
CA LEU A 35 -2.64 2.79 -8.49
C LEU A 35 -3.62 1.74 -7.95
N VAL A 36 -4.62 2.19 -7.20
CA VAL A 36 -5.65 1.34 -6.60
C VAL A 36 -6.87 1.31 -7.53
N VAL A 37 -7.27 0.11 -7.93
CA VAL A 37 -8.46 -0.13 -8.76
C VAL A 37 -9.51 -0.80 -7.90
N TYR A 38 -10.64 -0.12 -7.70
CA TYR A 38 -11.80 -0.65 -6.99
C TYR A 38 -12.72 -1.40 -7.96
N THR A 39 -13.17 -2.58 -7.57
CA THR A 39 -14.03 -3.44 -8.38
C THR A 39 -15.14 -4.06 -7.55
N ARG A 40 -16.33 -4.19 -8.16
CA ARG A 40 -17.44 -4.96 -7.58
C ARG A 40 -17.29 -6.47 -7.81
N ASP A 41 -16.33 -6.87 -8.64
CA ASP A 41 -16.11 -8.25 -9.07
C ASP A 41 -14.70 -8.76 -8.66
N PRO A 42 -14.26 -8.61 -7.39
CA PRO A 42 -12.90 -8.94 -6.95
C PRO A 42 -12.54 -10.41 -7.21
N LYS A 43 -13.52 -11.30 -7.06
CA LYS A 43 -13.38 -12.75 -7.30
C LYS A 43 -13.07 -13.07 -8.76
N ARG A 44 -13.67 -12.34 -9.71
CA ARG A 44 -13.43 -12.52 -11.15
C ARG A 44 -12.05 -11.98 -11.53
N PHE A 45 -11.68 -10.83 -10.98
CA PHE A 45 -10.34 -10.27 -11.11
C PHE A 45 -9.26 -11.27 -10.66
N ALA A 46 -9.47 -11.92 -9.51
CA ALA A 46 -8.53 -12.89 -8.96
C ALA A 46 -8.45 -14.21 -9.74
N LYS A 47 -9.50 -14.61 -10.47
CA LYS A 47 -9.47 -15.78 -11.38
C LYS A 47 -8.50 -15.57 -12.55
N ASN A 48 -8.43 -14.35 -13.07
CA ASN A 48 -7.60 -14.03 -14.23
C ASN A 48 -6.25 -13.45 -13.78
N GLY A 49 -5.39 -14.30 -13.20
CA GLY A 49 -4.13 -13.88 -12.58
C GLY A 49 -3.12 -13.18 -13.50
N ASP A 50 -3.29 -13.27 -14.83
CA ASP A 50 -2.48 -12.55 -15.81
C ASP A 50 -2.98 -11.13 -16.09
N LEU A 51 -4.24 -10.82 -15.75
CA LEU A 51 -4.87 -9.54 -16.03
C LEU A 51 -4.15 -8.39 -15.30
N ILE A 52 -3.90 -8.56 -13.99
CA ILE A 52 -3.16 -7.58 -13.18
C ILE A 52 -1.74 -7.39 -13.72
N ARG A 53 -1.07 -8.48 -14.12
CA ARG A 53 0.27 -8.42 -14.70
C ARG A 53 0.28 -7.66 -16.03
N LYS A 54 -0.67 -7.94 -16.91
CA LYS A 54 -0.82 -7.25 -18.21
C LYS A 54 -1.10 -5.77 -18.02
N LEU A 55 -2.03 -5.41 -17.14
CA LEU A 55 -2.34 -4.02 -16.80
C LEU A 55 -1.12 -3.30 -16.22
N ALA A 56 -0.41 -3.91 -15.28
CA ALA A 56 0.77 -3.31 -14.67
C ALA A 56 1.90 -3.10 -15.69
N SER A 57 2.13 -4.06 -16.59
CA SER A 57 3.11 -3.93 -17.67
C SER A 57 2.73 -2.85 -18.69
N LYS A 58 1.44 -2.74 -19.04
CA LYS A 58 0.95 -1.74 -19.99
C LYS A 58 1.03 -0.32 -19.42
N LEU A 59 0.51 -0.13 -18.21
CA LEU A 59 0.44 1.18 -17.56
C LEU A 59 1.76 1.60 -16.90
N ARG A 60 2.73 0.69 -16.77
CA ARG A 60 4.01 0.88 -16.06
C ARG A 60 3.84 1.44 -14.64
N LYS A 61 2.75 1.05 -13.98
CA LYS A 61 2.38 1.46 -12.63
C LYS A 61 2.23 0.22 -11.75
N ARG A 62 2.49 0.37 -10.45
CA ARG A 62 2.19 -0.67 -9.46
C ARG A 62 0.70 -0.65 -9.18
N ILE A 63 -0.01 -1.70 -9.60
CA ILE A 63 -1.47 -1.79 -9.51
C ILE A 63 -1.87 -2.73 -8.38
N THR A 64 -2.77 -2.26 -7.54
CA THR A 64 -3.43 -3.05 -6.49
C THR A 64 -4.93 -3.04 -6.75
N VAL A 65 -5.55 -4.22 -6.74
CA VAL A 65 -7.00 -4.37 -6.93
C VAL A 65 -7.64 -4.56 -5.56
N ARG A 66 -8.68 -3.77 -5.29
CA ARG A 66 -9.45 -3.84 -4.05
C ARG A 66 -10.93 -4.05 -4.34
N PRO A 67 -11.64 -4.80 -3.50
CA PRO A 67 -13.08 -4.88 -3.59
C PRO A 67 -13.70 -3.52 -3.26
N ASP A 68 -14.83 -3.23 -3.89
CA ASP A 68 -15.71 -2.16 -3.45
C ASP A 68 -16.26 -2.50 -2.05
N PRO A 69 -16.26 -1.57 -1.07
CA PRO A 69 -16.80 -1.84 0.26
C PRO A 69 -18.21 -2.42 0.25
N ASP A 70 -19.03 -2.07 -0.75
CA ASP A 70 -20.41 -2.53 -0.91
C ASP A 70 -20.54 -4.04 -1.22
N VAL A 71 -19.47 -4.71 -1.67
CA VAL A 71 -19.52 -6.12 -2.11
C VAL A 71 -18.74 -7.08 -1.20
N LEU A 72 -18.25 -6.59 -0.05
CA LEU A 72 -17.49 -7.38 0.90
C LEU A 72 -18.37 -8.41 1.61
N SER A 73 -17.86 -9.63 1.77
CA SER A 73 -18.51 -10.63 2.63
C SER A 73 -18.27 -10.29 4.10
N ASP A 74 -19.21 -10.68 4.98
CA ASP A 74 -19.06 -10.51 6.42
C ASP A 74 -17.76 -11.18 6.92
N PRO A 75 -16.95 -10.50 7.76
CA PRO A 75 -15.73 -11.07 8.35
C PRO A 75 -15.93 -12.45 8.97
N ARG A 76 -17.06 -12.69 9.65
CA ARG A 76 -17.36 -13.97 10.31
C ARG A 76 -17.55 -15.12 9.33
N GLU A 77 -17.99 -14.83 8.11
CA GLU A 77 -18.09 -15.82 7.03
C GLU A 77 -16.79 -15.98 6.25
N ALA A 78 -15.96 -14.95 6.22
CA ALA A 78 -14.69 -14.93 5.51
C ALA A 78 -13.60 -15.67 6.29
N GLU A 79 -13.51 -15.45 7.59
CA GLU A 79 -12.50 -16.03 8.49
C GLU A 79 -12.34 -17.55 8.33
N PRO A 80 -13.40 -18.39 8.46
CA PRO A 80 -13.23 -19.84 8.31
C PRO A 80 -12.80 -20.25 6.89
N LYS A 81 -13.23 -19.51 5.86
CA LYS A 81 -12.84 -19.79 4.46
C LYS A 81 -11.35 -19.46 4.24
N ILE A 82 -10.84 -18.39 4.83
CA ILE A 82 -9.43 -18.02 4.76
C ILE A 82 -8.58 -19.09 5.45
N LEU A 83 -8.95 -19.49 6.67
CA LEU A 83 -8.22 -20.53 7.41
C LEU A 83 -8.23 -21.88 6.69
N ASN A 84 -9.31 -22.23 5.99
CA ASN A 84 -9.37 -23.47 5.19
C ASN A 84 -8.45 -23.46 3.95
N VAL A 85 -8.15 -22.28 3.40
CA VAL A 85 -7.25 -22.14 2.23
C VAL A 85 -5.79 -22.16 2.66
N ILE A 86 -5.48 -21.65 3.85
CA ILE A 86 -4.12 -21.54 4.35
C ILE A 86 -3.71 -22.86 5.03
N PRO A 87 -2.54 -23.44 4.69
CA PRO A 87 -2.05 -24.62 5.39
C PRO A 87 -1.86 -24.36 6.89
N GLU A 88 -2.26 -25.29 7.76
CA GLU A 88 -2.11 -25.15 9.22
C GLU A 88 -0.65 -24.90 9.62
N GLU A 89 0.32 -25.44 8.87
CA GLU A 89 1.74 -25.27 9.14
C GLU A 89 2.25 -23.84 8.91
N ALA A 90 1.43 -22.98 8.29
CA ALA A 90 1.70 -21.56 8.16
C ALA A 90 1.66 -20.84 9.52
N GLY A 91 0.94 -21.39 10.50
CA GLY A 91 0.83 -20.84 11.85
C GLY A 91 0.16 -19.47 11.85
N VAL A 92 -1.08 -19.38 11.35
CA VAL A 92 -1.87 -18.13 11.40
C VAL A 92 -2.22 -17.84 12.86
N THR A 93 -1.83 -16.66 13.34
CA THR A 93 -2.06 -16.24 14.72
C THR A 93 -3.18 -15.23 14.88
N ASP A 94 -3.41 -14.39 13.87
CA ASP A 94 -4.44 -13.35 13.92
C ASP A 94 -4.94 -13.01 12.51
N LEU A 95 -6.22 -12.63 12.42
CA LEU A 95 -6.90 -12.19 11.21
C LEU A 95 -7.64 -10.89 11.52
N ASP A 96 -7.22 -9.80 10.90
CA ASP A 96 -7.84 -8.48 11.12
C ASP A 96 -8.47 -7.94 9.84
N PHE A 97 -9.77 -7.67 9.90
CA PHE A 97 -10.57 -7.27 8.76
C PHE A 97 -10.78 -5.76 8.75
N HIS A 98 -10.45 -5.13 7.62
CA HIS A 98 -10.61 -3.70 7.40
C HIS A 98 -11.66 -3.42 6.34
N ALA A 99 -12.92 -3.30 6.77
CA ALA A 99 -14.06 -3.11 5.87
C ALA A 99 -13.91 -1.86 4.96
N ASP A 100 -13.30 -0.79 5.45
CA ASP A 100 -13.15 0.47 4.70
C ASP A 100 -12.23 0.35 3.48
N THR A 101 -11.24 -0.55 3.54
CA THR A 101 -10.30 -0.82 2.44
C THR A 101 -10.58 -2.15 1.75
N GLY A 102 -11.40 -3.01 2.35
CA GLY A 102 -11.64 -4.37 1.88
C GLY A 102 -10.42 -5.27 1.97
N GLU A 103 -9.56 -4.99 2.96
CA GLU A 103 -8.33 -5.73 3.20
C GLU A 103 -8.47 -6.63 4.43
N VAL A 104 -7.80 -7.78 4.40
CA VAL A 104 -7.64 -8.66 5.56
C VAL A 104 -6.15 -8.81 5.85
N VAL A 105 -5.73 -8.36 7.03
CA VAL A 105 -4.35 -8.53 7.49
C VAL A 105 -4.23 -9.91 8.12
N ILE A 106 -3.35 -10.73 7.58
CA ILE A 106 -3.12 -12.10 8.01
C ILE A 106 -1.76 -12.17 8.70
N GLU A 107 -1.77 -12.36 10.02
CA GLU A 107 -0.56 -12.56 10.80
C GLU A 107 -0.23 -14.05 10.84
N ALA A 108 0.95 -14.42 10.36
CA ALA A 108 1.40 -15.81 10.34
C ALA A 108 2.87 -15.97 10.69
N GLU A 109 3.23 -17.08 11.32
CA GLU A 109 4.62 -17.44 11.62
C GLU A 109 5.44 -17.63 10.34
N LYS A 110 4.83 -18.25 9.31
CA LYS A 110 5.45 -18.51 8.00
C LYS A 110 4.67 -17.82 6.86
N PRO A 111 4.85 -16.49 6.67
CA PRO A 111 4.16 -15.73 5.62
C PRO A 111 4.28 -16.30 4.20
N GLY A 112 5.44 -16.91 3.87
CA GLY A 112 5.66 -17.49 2.54
C GLY A 112 4.66 -18.60 2.18
N MET A 113 4.17 -19.35 3.17
CA MET A 113 3.15 -20.39 2.98
C MET A 113 1.77 -19.78 2.72
N VAL A 114 1.44 -18.69 3.42
CA VAL A 114 0.20 -17.92 3.21
C VAL A 114 0.20 -17.25 1.83
N ILE A 115 1.36 -16.79 1.35
CA ILE A 115 1.48 -16.16 0.03
C ILE A 115 1.33 -17.22 -1.09
N GLY A 116 1.97 -18.37 -0.92
CA GLY A 116 2.03 -19.42 -1.94
C GLY A 116 2.97 -19.08 -3.11
N ARG A 117 3.18 -20.03 -4.02
CA ARG A 117 4.08 -19.84 -5.17
C ARG A 117 3.47 -18.81 -6.13
N HIS A 118 4.21 -17.73 -6.42
CA HIS A 118 3.73 -16.62 -7.25
C HIS A 118 2.40 -15.99 -6.78
N GLY A 119 2.10 -16.06 -5.48
CA GLY A 119 0.86 -15.51 -4.91
C GLY A 119 -0.38 -16.37 -5.17
N SER A 120 -0.23 -17.67 -5.45
CA SER A 120 -1.35 -18.58 -5.73
C SER A 120 -2.38 -18.61 -4.60
N THR A 121 -1.92 -18.70 -3.35
CA THR A 121 -2.78 -18.81 -2.17
C THR A 121 -3.51 -17.50 -1.89
N LEU A 122 -2.82 -16.35 -2.05
CA LEU A 122 -3.48 -15.03 -1.95
C LEU A 122 -4.62 -14.88 -2.95
N ARG A 123 -4.40 -15.32 -4.20
CA ARG A 123 -5.43 -15.27 -5.24
C ARG A 123 -6.61 -16.18 -4.87
N GLU A 124 -6.34 -17.36 -4.35
CA GLU A 124 -7.39 -18.28 -3.90
C GLU A 124 -8.22 -17.69 -2.76
N ILE A 125 -7.57 -17.06 -1.76
CA ILE A 125 -8.23 -16.32 -0.70
C ILE A 125 -9.16 -15.25 -1.31
N THR A 126 -8.65 -14.37 -2.18
CA THR A 126 -9.47 -13.34 -2.83
C THR A 126 -10.60 -13.94 -3.68
N GLN A 127 -10.40 -15.07 -4.35
CA GLN A 127 -11.46 -15.75 -5.11
C GLN A 127 -12.57 -16.29 -4.21
N GLN A 128 -12.24 -16.81 -3.02
CA GLN A 128 -13.23 -17.39 -2.12
C GLN A 128 -13.99 -16.31 -1.34
N VAL A 129 -13.27 -15.35 -0.75
CA VAL A 129 -13.86 -14.37 0.18
C VAL A 129 -14.02 -12.97 -0.40
N GLY A 130 -13.32 -12.62 -1.49
CA GLY A 130 -13.40 -11.28 -2.10
C GLY A 130 -12.53 -10.22 -1.42
N TRP A 131 -12.06 -10.47 -0.20
CA TRP A 131 -11.12 -9.63 0.53
C TRP A 131 -9.72 -9.65 -0.11
N THR A 132 -9.01 -8.52 -0.02
CA THR A 132 -7.62 -8.39 -0.44
C THR A 132 -6.69 -8.77 0.73
N PRO A 133 -5.96 -9.90 0.65
CA PRO A 133 -5.10 -10.34 1.76
C PRO A 133 -3.79 -9.55 1.81
N GLU A 134 -3.44 -9.04 2.99
CA GLU A 134 -2.15 -8.46 3.32
C GLU A 134 -1.45 -9.36 4.35
N VAL A 135 -0.33 -9.97 4.00
CA VAL A 135 0.35 -10.93 4.87
C VAL A 135 1.47 -10.26 5.65
N VAL A 136 1.44 -10.41 6.97
CA VAL A 136 2.50 -9.94 7.87
C VAL A 136 3.03 -11.10 8.70
N ARG A 137 4.30 -11.00 9.11
CA ARG A 137 4.90 -12.00 10.00
C ARG A 137 4.42 -11.77 11.42
N THR A 138 4.03 -12.84 12.11
CA THR A 138 3.81 -12.82 13.56
C THR A 138 5.10 -12.40 14.27
N PRO A 139 5.09 -11.34 15.08
CA PRO A 139 6.26 -10.95 15.85
C PRO A 139 6.68 -12.08 16.80
N PRO A 140 7.98 -12.46 16.86
CA PRO A 140 8.43 -13.53 17.74
C PRO A 140 8.33 -13.17 19.24
N ILE A 141 8.25 -11.88 19.55
CA ILE A 141 8.07 -11.35 20.89
C ILE A 141 6.98 -10.29 20.80
N GLU A 142 5.97 -10.40 21.66
CA GLU A 142 4.96 -9.34 21.76
C GLU A 142 5.61 -8.06 22.28
N SER A 143 5.46 -7.00 21.50
CA SER A 143 5.96 -5.68 21.84
C SER A 143 4.79 -4.75 22.00
N SER A 144 4.64 -4.18 23.21
CA SER A 144 3.61 -3.17 23.48
C SER A 144 3.71 -2.00 22.51
N THR A 145 4.92 -1.59 22.11
CA THR A 145 5.14 -0.55 21.10
C THR A 145 4.56 -0.96 19.74
N VAL A 146 4.83 -2.18 19.27
CA VAL A 146 4.31 -2.66 17.98
C VAL A 146 2.79 -2.75 18.01
N SER A 147 2.22 -3.32 19.07
CA SER A 147 0.77 -3.43 19.23
C SER A 147 0.09 -2.05 19.28
N ASN A 148 0.68 -1.09 20.02
CA ASN A 148 0.18 0.27 20.10
C ASN A 148 0.22 0.99 18.75
N VAL A 149 1.33 0.88 18.02
CA VAL A 149 1.46 1.48 16.68
C VAL A 149 0.46 0.85 15.70
N ARG A 150 0.30 -0.48 15.72
CA ARG A 150 -0.70 -1.16 14.88
C ARG A 150 -2.11 -0.69 15.22
N ASN A 151 -2.49 -0.68 16.50
CA ASN A 151 -3.81 -0.22 16.94
C ASN A 151 -4.06 1.24 16.55
N PHE A 152 -3.07 2.11 16.68
CA PHE A 152 -3.15 3.49 16.22
C PHE A 152 -3.36 3.57 14.69
N LEU A 153 -2.58 2.83 13.90
CA LEU A 153 -2.74 2.79 12.44
C LEU A 153 -4.10 2.22 12.01
N LYS A 154 -4.72 1.35 12.82
CA LYS A 154 -6.08 0.84 12.61
C LYS A 154 -7.12 1.93 12.92
N GLN A 155 -6.97 2.65 14.04
CA GLN A 155 -7.89 3.72 14.44
C GLN A 155 -7.85 4.91 13.46
N GLU A 156 -6.66 5.28 12.98
CA GLU A 156 -6.44 6.43 12.08
C GLU A 156 -6.52 6.06 10.58
N ARG A 157 -7.23 4.98 10.23
CA ARG A 157 -7.29 4.47 8.84
C ARG A 157 -7.83 5.51 7.85
N GLU A 158 -8.89 6.25 8.21
CA GLU A 158 -9.46 7.29 7.35
C GLU A 158 -8.46 8.42 7.08
N ASP A 159 -7.77 8.89 8.12
CA ASP A 159 -6.74 9.92 8.04
C ASP A 159 -5.57 9.45 7.18
N ARG A 160 -5.10 8.22 7.41
CA ARG A 160 -4.06 7.59 6.60
C ARG A 160 -4.48 7.52 5.14
N ARG A 161 -5.72 7.14 4.83
CA ARG A 161 -6.23 7.09 3.45
C ARG A 161 -6.19 8.47 2.80
N ARG A 162 -6.66 9.51 3.48
CA ARG A 162 -6.60 10.90 2.97
C ARG A 162 -5.17 11.35 2.70
N ILE A 163 -4.23 11.00 3.58
CA ILE A 163 -2.80 11.30 3.39
C ILE A 163 -2.24 10.55 2.17
N LEU A 164 -2.57 9.27 2.01
CA LEU A 164 -2.13 8.46 0.86
C LEU A 164 -2.71 8.98 -0.46
N GLU A 165 -3.99 9.36 -0.50
CA GLU A 165 -4.61 9.95 -1.68
C GLU A 165 -3.94 11.27 -2.07
N ARG A 166 -3.71 12.16 -1.11
CA ARG A 166 -2.99 13.42 -1.33
C ARG A 166 -1.57 13.19 -1.84
N THR A 167 -0.85 12.26 -1.20
CA THR A 167 0.54 11.92 -1.55
C THR A 167 0.61 11.29 -2.94
N GLY A 168 -0.33 10.40 -3.28
CA GLY A 168 -0.38 9.76 -4.58
C GLY A 168 -0.65 10.74 -5.72
N ARG A 169 -1.56 11.69 -5.50
CA ARG A 169 -1.80 12.79 -6.46
C ARG A 169 -0.54 13.64 -6.69
N GLN A 170 0.31 13.81 -5.68
CA GLN A 170 1.58 14.54 -5.82
C GLN A 170 2.66 13.72 -6.54
N ILE A 171 2.74 12.41 -6.29
CA ILE A 171 3.71 11.51 -6.93
C ILE A 171 3.43 11.37 -8.42
N HIS A 172 2.16 11.21 -8.80
CA HIS A 172 1.77 10.91 -10.18
C HIS A 172 1.39 12.15 -11.00
N ARG A 173 1.78 13.35 -10.55
CA ARG A 173 1.59 14.59 -11.32
C ARG A 173 2.44 14.59 -12.60
N GLU A 174 2.07 15.46 -13.54
CA GLU A 174 2.88 15.70 -14.74
C GLU A 174 4.19 16.41 -14.39
N GLN A 175 5.19 16.18 -15.24
CA GLN A 175 6.47 16.86 -15.18
C GLN A 175 6.26 18.37 -15.31
N LEU A 176 6.92 19.15 -14.46
CA LEU A 176 6.85 20.62 -14.38
C LEU A 176 7.97 21.35 -15.14
N SER A 177 9.09 20.68 -15.41
CA SER A 177 10.29 21.21 -16.07
C SER A 177 11.02 20.12 -16.86
N ASP A 178 11.52 20.49 -18.03
CA ASP A 178 12.33 19.61 -18.89
C ASP A 178 13.83 19.67 -18.56
N ASP A 179 14.24 20.48 -17.57
CA ASP A 179 15.64 20.56 -17.15
C ASP A 179 16.10 19.23 -16.53
N GLU A 180 17.36 18.86 -16.76
CA GLU A 180 17.95 17.65 -16.19
C GLU A 180 19.17 17.99 -15.34
N TRP A 181 18.98 18.06 -14.02
CA TRP A 181 20.08 18.14 -13.08
C TRP A 181 19.73 17.43 -11.77
N VAL A 182 20.77 16.95 -11.09
CA VAL A 182 20.67 16.39 -9.75
C VAL A 182 21.66 17.11 -8.86
N ARG A 183 21.20 17.58 -7.70
CA ARG A 183 22.03 18.18 -6.67
C ARG A 183 21.84 17.45 -5.37
N ILE A 184 22.92 17.21 -4.65
CA ILE A 184 22.90 16.74 -3.27
C ILE A 184 23.35 17.89 -2.37
N THR A 185 22.53 18.23 -1.38
CA THR A 185 22.86 19.20 -0.34
C THR A 185 23.06 18.44 0.97
N THR A 186 24.23 18.59 1.57
CA THR A 186 24.56 17.97 2.85
C THR A 186 24.15 18.90 3.99
N LEU A 187 23.26 18.45 4.89
CA LEU A 187 22.81 19.24 6.05
C LEU A 187 23.50 18.81 7.36
N GLY A 188 24.01 17.58 7.42
CA GLY A 188 24.77 17.05 8.56
C GLY A 188 25.49 15.74 8.24
N CYS A 189 26.22 15.19 9.21
CA CYS A 189 27.03 13.97 9.04
C CYS A 189 28.12 14.08 7.94
N CYS A 190 28.58 15.29 7.67
CA CYS A 190 29.67 15.56 6.73
C CYS A 190 30.86 16.14 7.49
N ARG A 191 31.96 15.38 7.55
CA ARG A 191 33.13 15.66 8.41
C ARG A 191 32.79 15.71 9.92
N GLU A 192 31.74 15.01 10.32
CA GLU A 192 31.35 14.81 11.71
C GLU A 192 30.54 13.52 11.86
N VAL A 193 30.35 13.08 13.11
CA VAL A 193 29.47 11.95 13.46
C VAL A 193 28.16 12.48 14.02
N GLY A 194 27.03 11.90 13.58
CA GLY A 194 25.68 12.25 14.03
C GLY A 194 24.96 13.23 13.12
N ARG A 195 23.67 13.47 13.41
CA ARG A 195 22.76 14.35 12.65
C ARG A 195 22.77 14.16 11.15
N ALA A 196 22.76 12.90 10.71
CA ALA A 196 22.70 12.56 9.29
C ALA A 196 21.44 13.15 8.66
N SER A 197 21.64 13.97 7.63
CA SER A 197 20.56 14.56 6.85
C SER A 197 21.09 15.13 5.54
N PHE A 198 20.42 14.77 4.45
CA PHE A 198 20.79 15.13 3.09
C PHE A 198 19.54 15.49 2.31
N ILE A 199 19.63 16.48 1.42
CA ILE A 199 18.57 16.77 0.45
C ILE A 199 19.06 16.38 -0.94
N VAL A 200 18.35 15.47 -1.59
CA VAL A 200 18.49 15.19 -3.02
C VAL A 200 17.46 16.04 -3.76
N SER A 201 17.93 16.91 -4.66
CA SER A 201 17.10 17.84 -5.41
C SER A 201 17.22 17.59 -6.92
N THR A 202 16.10 17.69 -7.60
CA THR A 202 15.96 17.85 -9.05
C THR A 202 15.22 19.18 -9.31
N PRO A 203 15.00 19.61 -10.58
CA PRO A 203 14.19 20.81 -10.85
C PRO A 203 12.79 20.78 -10.22
N GLU A 204 12.24 19.59 -9.94
CA GLU A 204 10.85 19.42 -9.54
C GLU A 204 10.66 18.83 -8.15
N THR A 205 11.64 18.05 -7.70
CA THR A 205 11.50 17.17 -6.55
C THR A 205 12.62 17.42 -5.56
N ARG A 206 12.27 17.41 -4.27
CA ARG A 206 13.22 17.48 -3.17
C ARG A 206 12.91 16.34 -2.22
N ILE A 207 13.90 15.47 -2.01
CA ILE A 207 13.81 14.30 -1.13
C ILE A 207 14.76 14.51 0.02
N LEU A 208 14.24 14.48 1.25
CA LEU A 208 15.05 14.45 2.46
C LEU A 208 15.44 13.00 2.77
N VAL A 209 16.74 12.73 2.84
CA VAL A 209 17.32 11.45 3.21
C VAL A 209 17.93 11.60 4.58
N ASP A 210 17.39 10.85 5.54
CA ASP A 210 17.64 10.97 6.97
C ASP A 210 17.31 12.35 7.58
N CYS A 211 17.02 12.31 8.88
CA CYS A 211 16.84 13.50 9.71
C CYS A 211 17.23 13.15 11.15
N GLY A 212 18.45 12.66 11.31
CA GLY A 212 18.97 12.21 12.59
C GLY A 212 19.25 13.37 13.55
N ASP A 213 19.28 13.06 14.84
CA ASP A 213 19.74 13.98 15.87
C ASP A 213 21.26 13.80 16.13
N LYS A 214 21.89 14.77 16.80
CA LYS A 214 23.30 14.70 17.17
C LYS A 214 23.45 14.05 18.56
N PRO A 215 24.01 12.84 18.67
CA PRO A 215 24.28 12.25 19.97
C PRO A 215 25.30 13.10 20.73
N GLY A 216 25.01 13.39 22.00
CA GLY A 216 25.90 14.17 22.86
C GLY A 216 25.80 15.69 22.72
N SER A 217 24.94 16.23 21.85
CA SER A 217 24.53 17.63 22.00
C SER A 217 23.60 17.72 23.20
N CYS A 218 24.14 18.07 24.37
CA CYS A 218 23.34 18.54 25.47
C CYS A 218 22.69 19.84 25.00
N LEU A 219 21.41 19.79 24.60
CA LEU A 219 20.59 20.97 24.48
C LEU A 219 20.46 21.52 25.91
N LEU A 220 21.37 22.41 26.29
CA LEU A 220 21.09 23.41 27.31
C LEU A 220 19.92 24.24 26.76
N TYR A 221 18.71 23.72 26.93
CA TYR A 221 17.56 24.57 27.17
C TYR A 221 17.87 25.32 28.47
N THR A 222 18.65 26.40 28.37
CA THR A 222 18.46 27.53 29.28
C THR A 222 17.04 28.00 29.03
N SER A 223 16.17 27.56 29.92
CA SER A 223 14.85 28.11 30.19
C SER A 223 14.88 29.64 30.03
N LEU A 224 13.97 30.15 29.19
CA LEU A 224 13.46 31.51 29.32
C LEU A 224 12.74 31.67 30.67
#